data_AF-A0A644ZER2-F1
#
_entry.id   AF-A0A644ZER2-F1
#
_cell.length_a   1.000
_cell.length_b   1.000
_cell.length_c   1.000
_cell.angle_alpha   90.00
_cell.angle_beta   90.00
_cell.angle_gamma   90.00
#
_symmetry.space_group_name_H-M   'P 1'
#
loop_
_entity.id
_entity.type
_entity.pdbx_description
1 polymer ?
#
loop_
_entity_poly.entity_id
_entity_poly.type
_entity_poly.pdbx_seq_one_letter_code
_entity_poly.pdbx_strand_id
1 'polypeptide(L)'
;MRGSNLRVLATTVDAGNNENIELVEEKAKAGYKSGFADPEYIKILPTFSLPFLSASKKYRTFQISGDSMLPIPDKSFVTGEFIQNWNLIRDRQAYIVLTIDDGIVFKVVENRIKAEGKLVMYSLNPLYEPYELNVSEIREVWKFVHYISPELPDPMLPRNELQSTVAEMKRDLDKIKRQLGSGR
;
A
#
# COMPACT_ATOMS: atom_id res chain seq x y z
N MET A 1 -14.40 1.82 16.89
CA MET A 1 -14.14 3.27 17.07
C MET A 1 -14.34 3.97 15.72
N ARG A 2 -14.80 5.23 15.72
CA ARG A 2 -14.86 6.09 14.52
C ARG A 2 -13.59 6.95 14.52
N GLY A 3 -12.90 7.07 13.39
CA GLY A 3 -11.81 8.05 13.25
C GLY A 3 -12.31 9.43 13.66
N SER A 4 -11.60 10.10 14.56
CA SER A 4 -12.10 11.23 15.32
C SER A 4 -12.46 12.44 14.44
N ASN A 5 -13.60 13.04 14.81
CA ASN A 5 -14.17 14.33 14.41
C ASN A 5 -14.58 14.46 12.94
N LEU A 6 -15.82 14.89 12.79
CA LEU A 6 -16.51 15.29 11.56
C LEU A 6 -15.79 16.50 10.92
N ARG A 7 -14.51 16.35 10.54
CA ARG A 7 -13.88 17.25 9.59
C ARG A 7 -14.55 16.95 8.27
N VAL A 8 -15.29 17.92 7.76
CA VAL A 8 -15.72 17.97 6.37
C VAL A 8 -14.45 17.73 5.55
N LEU A 9 -14.27 16.52 5.02
CA LEU A 9 -13.22 16.25 4.07
C LEU A 9 -13.48 17.22 2.93
N ALA A 10 -12.57 18.17 2.70
CA ALA A 10 -12.69 19.02 1.53
C ALA A 10 -12.66 18.11 0.31
N THR A 11 -13.78 18.03 -0.39
CA THR A 11 -13.88 17.33 -1.67
C THR A 11 -13.89 18.39 -2.75
N THR A 12 -13.03 18.21 -3.74
CA THR A 12 -13.17 18.94 -5.00
C THR A 12 -14.12 18.15 -5.91
N VAL A 13 -15.02 18.83 -6.61
CA VAL A 13 -15.95 18.21 -7.57
C VAL A 13 -15.65 18.75 -8.97
N ASP A 14 -15.86 17.93 -10.00
CA ASP A 14 -15.79 18.37 -11.39
C ASP A 14 -17.05 19.17 -11.81
N ALA A 15 -17.08 19.67 -13.05
CA ALA A 15 -18.21 20.42 -13.60
C ALA A 15 -19.53 19.61 -13.68
N GLY A 16 -19.45 18.28 -13.57
CA GLY A 16 -20.59 17.35 -13.53
C GLY A 16 -21.01 16.94 -12.12
N ASN A 17 -20.45 17.58 -11.08
CA ASN A 17 -20.68 17.25 -9.67
C ASN A 17 -20.20 15.84 -9.27
N ASN A 18 -19.20 15.28 -9.98
CA ASN A 18 -18.53 14.05 -9.58
C ASN A 18 -17.38 14.37 -8.61
N GLU A 19 -17.20 13.56 -7.57
CA GLU A 19 -16.05 13.71 -6.68
C GLU A 19 -14.74 13.46 -7.44
N ASN A 20 -13.81 14.41 -7.35
CA ASN A 20 -12.46 14.23 -7.85
C ASN A 20 -11.63 13.35 -6.92
N ILE A 21 -10.63 12.69 -7.50
CA ILE A 21 -9.59 11.97 -6.76
C ILE A 21 -8.42 12.93 -6.58
N GLU A 22 -8.15 13.32 -5.33
CA GLU A 22 -6.98 14.16 -5.03
C GLU A 22 -5.69 13.35 -5.08
N LEU A 23 -4.68 13.88 -5.75
CA LEU A 23 -3.35 13.29 -5.89
C LEU A 23 -2.39 13.88 -4.85
N VAL A 24 -1.84 13.01 -4.00
CA VAL A 24 -0.85 13.37 -2.98
C VAL A 24 0.53 12.86 -3.41
N GLU A 25 1.36 13.77 -3.88
CA GLU A 25 2.74 13.45 -4.27
C GLU A 25 3.66 13.20 -3.07
N GLU A 26 4.77 12.51 -3.29
CA GLU A 26 5.73 12.18 -2.24
C GLU A 26 6.33 13.44 -1.59
N LYS A 27 6.58 14.50 -2.36
CA LYS A 27 7.10 15.79 -1.84
C LYS A 27 6.09 16.49 -0.91
N ALA A 28 4.80 16.17 -1.03
CA ALA A 28 3.75 16.64 -0.13
C ALA A 28 3.74 15.90 1.22
N LYS A 29 4.45 14.76 1.37
CA LYS A 29 4.50 13.98 2.62
C LYS A 29 5.07 14.77 3.80
N ALA A 30 6.01 15.69 3.54
CA ALA A 30 6.56 16.58 4.58
C ALA A 30 5.49 17.53 5.15
N GLY A 31 4.52 17.95 4.34
CA GLY A 31 3.38 18.77 4.79
C GLY A 31 2.36 17.97 5.61
N TYR A 32 2.14 16.69 5.29
CA TYR A 32 1.18 15.87 6.04
C TYR A 32 1.56 15.70 7.52
N LYS A 33 2.85 15.70 7.86
CA LYS A 33 3.32 15.72 9.26
C LYS A 33 3.01 17.04 9.98
N SER A 34 2.94 18.17 9.26
CA SER A 34 2.91 19.53 9.84
C SER A 34 1.54 20.22 9.83
N GLY A 35 0.44 19.51 9.53
CA GLY A 35 -0.93 20.06 9.70
C GLY A 35 -1.85 19.99 8.47
N PHE A 36 -1.41 19.38 7.37
CA PHE A 36 -2.11 19.46 6.08
C PHE A 36 -3.31 18.51 5.86
N ALA A 37 -3.93 17.99 6.93
CA ALA A 37 -5.37 17.66 6.89
C ALA A 37 -6.26 18.93 6.91
N ASP A 38 -5.66 20.09 6.55
CA ASP A 38 -6.29 21.38 6.36
C ASP A 38 -7.09 21.38 5.04
N PRO A 39 -8.41 21.60 5.09
CA PRO A 39 -9.27 21.78 3.93
C PRO A 39 -8.70 22.68 2.81
N GLU A 40 -7.95 23.74 3.15
CA GLU A 40 -7.42 24.69 2.17
C GLU A 40 -6.30 24.10 1.30
N TYR A 41 -5.55 23.13 1.83
CA TYR A 41 -4.51 22.46 1.06
C TYR A 41 -5.04 21.37 0.15
N ILE A 42 -6.04 20.64 0.62
CA ILE A 42 -6.68 19.59 -0.19
C ILE A 42 -7.28 20.21 -1.47
N LYS A 43 -7.76 21.47 -1.40
CA LYS A 43 -8.29 22.21 -2.55
C LYS A 43 -7.27 22.52 -3.65
N ILE A 44 -5.99 22.63 -3.32
CA ILE A 44 -4.94 22.97 -4.29
C ILE A 44 -4.24 21.74 -4.86
N LEU A 45 -4.58 20.54 -4.38
CA LEU A 45 -4.00 19.30 -4.89
C LEU A 45 -4.43 19.08 -6.34
N PRO A 46 -3.54 18.54 -7.19
CA PRO A 46 -3.94 18.04 -8.50
C PRO A 46 -5.03 17.00 -8.36
N THR A 47 -5.99 17.03 -9.27
CA THR A 47 -7.16 16.15 -9.25
C THR A 47 -7.31 15.43 -10.57
N PHE A 48 -7.78 14.19 -10.52
CA PHE A 48 -8.15 13.42 -11.70
C PHE A 48 -9.36 12.55 -11.42
N SER A 49 -9.94 11.96 -12.47
CA SER A 49 -11.10 11.07 -12.37
C SER A 49 -10.75 9.68 -12.92
N LEU A 50 -11.34 8.66 -12.31
CA LEU A 50 -11.28 7.27 -12.80
C LEU A 50 -12.72 6.80 -13.06
N PRO A 51 -13.14 6.65 -14.33
CA PRO A 51 -14.54 6.49 -14.70
C PRO A 51 -15.18 5.17 -14.23
N PHE A 52 -14.38 4.21 -13.79
CA PHE A 52 -14.84 2.91 -13.28
C PHE A 52 -15.00 2.88 -11.75
N LEU A 53 -14.66 3.96 -11.03
CA LEU A 53 -14.87 4.05 -9.59
C LEU A 53 -16.26 4.57 -9.26
N SER A 54 -16.77 4.17 -8.09
CA SER A 54 -18.13 4.52 -7.68
C SER A 54 -18.21 5.97 -7.21
N ALA A 55 -19.11 6.76 -7.80
CA ALA A 55 -19.31 8.15 -7.39
C ALA A 55 -19.83 8.33 -5.94
N SER A 56 -20.29 7.26 -5.28
CA SER A 56 -20.79 7.31 -3.90
C SER A 56 -19.70 7.13 -2.83
N LYS A 57 -18.45 6.99 -3.25
CA LYS A 57 -17.31 6.69 -2.37
C LYS A 57 -16.22 7.72 -2.53
N LYS A 58 -15.59 8.07 -1.41
CA LYS A 58 -14.44 8.98 -1.41
C LYS A 58 -13.15 8.22 -1.70
N TYR A 59 -12.39 8.71 -2.67
CA TYR A 59 -11.08 8.18 -3.02
C TYR A 59 -9.98 9.24 -2.88
N ARG A 60 -8.76 8.77 -2.65
CA ARG A 60 -7.55 9.59 -2.72
C ARG A 60 -6.40 8.73 -3.23
N THR A 61 -5.49 9.34 -3.97
CA THR A 61 -4.32 8.66 -4.53
C THR A 61 -3.05 9.19 -3.90
N PHE A 62 -2.18 8.29 -3.49
CA PHE A 62 -0.95 8.60 -2.76
C PHE A 62 0.25 8.04 -3.50
N GLN A 63 1.26 8.85 -3.71
CA GLN A 63 2.54 8.36 -4.21
C GLN A 63 3.30 7.65 -3.09
N ILE A 64 3.55 6.35 -3.24
CA ILE A 64 4.31 5.58 -2.25
C ILE A 64 5.82 5.75 -2.45
N SER A 65 6.57 5.35 -1.43
CA SER A 65 8.04 5.45 -1.42
C SER A 65 8.66 4.22 -0.78
N GLY A 66 9.77 3.76 -1.34
CA GLY A 66 10.52 2.60 -0.88
C GLY A 66 10.04 1.28 -1.49
N ASP A 67 10.72 0.20 -1.13
CA ASP A 67 10.59 -1.14 -1.71
C ASP A 67 9.85 -2.13 -0.79
N SER A 68 9.31 -1.64 0.33
CA SER A 68 8.65 -2.48 1.33
C SER A 68 7.36 -3.17 0.82
N MET A 69 6.82 -2.72 -0.30
CA MET A 69 5.62 -3.30 -0.91
C MET A 69 5.90 -3.97 -2.26
N LEU A 70 7.17 -4.30 -2.57
CA LEU A 70 7.49 -5.13 -3.73
C LEU A 70 6.60 -6.39 -3.75
N PRO A 71 6.00 -6.74 -4.91
CA PRO A 71 6.35 -6.29 -6.27
C PRO A 71 5.73 -4.96 -6.72
N ILE A 72 5.05 -4.21 -5.83
CA ILE A 72 4.56 -2.87 -6.17
C ILE A 72 5.77 -1.92 -6.18
N PRO A 73 6.12 -1.32 -7.35
CA PRO A 73 7.35 -0.56 -7.47
C PRO A 73 7.35 0.74 -6.66
N ASP A 74 8.55 1.23 -6.35
CA ASP A 74 8.75 2.57 -5.78
C ASP A 74 8.09 3.64 -6.67
N LYS A 75 7.69 4.76 -6.07
CA LYS A 75 6.99 5.89 -6.72
C LYS A 75 5.65 5.56 -7.38
N SER A 76 5.13 4.34 -7.23
CA SER A 76 3.79 3.99 -7.68
C SER A 76 2.73 4.89 -7.03
N PHE A 77 1.66 5.17 -7.76
CA PHE A 77 0.51 5.90 -7.26
C PHE A 77 -0.55 4.91 -6.79
N VAL A 78 -0.86 4.91 -5.50
CA VAL A 78 -1.78 3.95 -4.87
C VAL A 78 -3.07 4.66 -4.52
N THR A 79 -4.19 4.21 -5.10
CA THR A 79 -5.53 4.74 -4.86
C THR A 79 -6.23 3.96 -3.76
N GLY A 80 -6.75 4.67 -2.76
CA GLY A 80 -7.51 4.11 -1.66
C GLY A 80 -8.92 4.69 -1.54
N GLU A 81 -9.85 3.89 -1.01
CA GLU A 81 -11.22 4.25 -0.61
C GLU A 81 -11.24 4.62 0.89
N PHE A 82 -11.80 5.78 1.25
CA PHE A 82 -11.82 6.25 2.64
C PHE A 82 -12.60 5.31 3.56
N ILE A 83 -12.01 4.93 4.70
CA ILE A 83 -12.67 4.10 5.72
C ILE A 83 -12.96 4.92 6.97
N GLN A 84 -14.24 5.26 7.15
CA GLN A 84 -14.70 6.00 8.32
C GLN A 84 -14.81 5.12 9.59
N ASN A 85 -15.24 3.87 9.44
CA ASN A 85 -15.41 2.92 10.54
C ASN A 85 -14.29 1.88 10.51
N TRP A 86 -13.26 2.07 11.34
CA TRP A 86 -12.09 1.20 11.39
C TRP A 86 -12.38 -0.23 11.88
N ASN A 87 -13.56 -0.48 12.45
CA ASN A 87 -14.02 -1.85 12.71
C ASN A 87 -14.31 -2.65 11.43
N LEU A 88 -14.42 -2.00 10.27
CA LEU A 88 -14.67 -2.64 8.97
C LEU A 88 -13.37 -2.98 8.23
N ILE A 89 -12.20 -2.64 8.80
CA ILE A 89 -10.90 -3.08 8.28
C ILE A 89 -10.86 -4.60 8.37
N ARG A 90 -10.54 -5.24 7.24
CA ARG A 90 -10.49 -6.69 7.08
C ARG A 90 -9.03 -7.15 7.11
N ASP A 91 -8.81 -8.26 7.80
CA ASP A 91 -7.49 -8.86 7.89
C ASP A 91 -6.97 -9.29 6.52
N ARG A 92 -5.64 -9.21 6.37
CA ARG A 92 -4.91 -9.61 5.17
C ARG A 92 -5.33 -8.84 3.91
N GLN A 93 -5.84 -7.62 4.08
CA GLN A 93 -6.06 -6.68 2.98
C GLN A 93 -5.09 -5.50 3.07
N ALA A 94 -4.78 -4.90 1.92
CA ALA A 94 -3.89 -3.76 1.84
C ALA A 94 -4.64 -2.44 2.14
N TYR A 95 -3.99 -1.56 2.89
CA TYR A 95 -4.50 -0.25 3.27
C TYR A 95 -3.38 0.80 3.20
N ILE A 96 -3.75 2.01 2.80
CA ILE A 96 -2.95 3.20 3.03
C ILE A 96 -3.37 3.77 4.39
N VAL A 97 -2.42 3.98 5.28
CA VAL A 97 -2.62 4.54 6.62
C VAL A 97 -1.83 5.83 6.71
N LEU A 98 -2.51 6.91 7.09
CA LEU A 98 -1.85 8.15 7.47
C LEU A 98 -1.61 8.11 8.97
N THR A 99 -0.35 8.23 9.35
CA THR A 99 0.12 8.27 10.73
C THR A 99 0.42 9.71 11.14
N ILE A 100 0.47 9.97 12.45
CA ILE A 100 0.88 11.26 13.00
C ILE A 100 2.35 11.53 12.68
N ASP A 101 3.23 10.55 12.95
CA ASP A 101 4.67 10.79 12.97
C ASP A 101 5.40 10.34 11.71
N ASP A 102 4.94 9.29 11.02
CA ASP A 102 5.63 8.70 9.86
C ASP A 102 5.03 9.12 8.52
N GLY A 103 3.91 9.85 8.54
CA GLY A 103 3.17 10.22 7.34
C GLY A 103 2.46 9.01 6.74
N ILE A 104 2.65 8.77 5.45
CA ILE A 104 1.86 7.83 4.66
C ILE A 104 2.55 6.48 4.59
N VAL A 105 1.91 5.43 5.10
CA VAL A 105 2.37 4.04 4.98
C VAL A 105 1.36 3.21 4.19
N PHE A 106 1.85 2.30 3.35
CA PHE A 106 1.03 1.37 2.60
C PHE A 106 1.43 -0.06 2.98
N LYS A 107 0.49 -0.83 3.55
CA LYS A 107 0.76 -2.14 4.16
C LYS A 107 -0.45 -3.06 4.06
N VAL A 108 -0.20 -4.36 4.18
CA VAL A 108 -1.24 -5.36 4.49
C VAL A 108 -1.53 -5.29 6.00
N VAL A 109 -2.80 -5.32 6.38
CA VAL A 109 -3.21 -5.05 7.77
C VAL A 109 -3.88 -6.26 8.39
N GLU A 110 -3.58 -6.50 9.67
CA GLU A 110 -4.39 -7.32 10.58
C GLU A 110 -5.05 -6.40 11.62
N ASN A 111 -6.36 -6.51 11.77
CA ASN A 111 -7.18 -5.64 12.59
C ASN A 111 -7.32 -6.18 14.02
N ARG A 112 -6.45 -5.73 14.92
CA ARG A 112 -6.52 -6.05 16.36
C ARG A 112 -7.10 -4.92 17.20
N ILE A 113 -7.80 -3.97 16.60
CA ILE A 113 -8.30 -2.77 17.30
C ILE A 113 -9.23 -3.13 18.45
N LYS A 114 -10.14 -4.10 18.25
CA LYS A 114 -11.12 -4.47 19.28
C LYS A 114 -10.49 -5.17 20.50
N ALA A 115 -9.43 -5.94 20.27
CA ALA A 115 -8.78 -6.73 21.31
C ALA A 115 -7.65 -5.95 22.00
N GLU A 116 -6.86 -5.22 21.22
CA GLU A 116 -5.57 -4.67 21.65
C GLU A 116 -5.40 -3.17 21.30
N GLY A 117 -6.37 -2.55 20.63
CA GLY A 117 -6.30 -1.12 20.30
C GLY A 117 -5.25 -0.76 19.24
N LYS A 118 -4.82 -1.73 18.41
CA LYS A 118 -3.76 -1.56 17.42
C LYS A 118 -4.03 -2.29 16.10
N LEU A 119 -3.29 -1.93 15.07
CA LEU A 119 -3.18 -2.65 13.79
C LEU A 119 -1.81 -3.33 13.72
N VAL A 120 -1.75 -4.54 13.17
CA VAL A 120 -0.48 -5.16 12.79
C VAL A 120 -0.25 -4.95 11.30
N MET A 121 0.92 -4.43 10.96
CA MET A 121 1.28 -3.91 9.65
C MET A 121 2.31 -4.82 8.99
N TYR A 122 1.94 -5.40 7.85
CA TYR A 122 2.74 -6.35 7.09
C TYR A 122 3.17 -5.75 5.75
N SER A 123 4.43 -5.95 5.42
CA SER A 123 5.02 -5.63 4.11
C SER A 123 4.78 -6.79 3.14
N LEU A 124 4.59 -6.51 1.84
CA LEU A 124 4.64 -7.57 0.82
C LEU A 124 6.07 -8.06 0.59
N ASN A 125 7.05 -7.18 0.77
CA ASN A 125 8.45 -7.53 0.73
C ASN A 125 8.85 -8.26 2.04
N PRO A 126 9.25 -9.54 1.98
CA PRO A 126 9.57 -10.34 3.16
C PRO A 126 10.84 -9.90 3.90
N LEU A 127 11.64 -9.00 3.32
CA LEU A 127 12.81 -8.41 4.01
C LEU A 127 12.41 -7.45 5.13
N TYR A 128 11.14 -7.06 5.19
CA TYR A 128 10.62 -6.12 6.17
C TYR A 128 9.80 -6.86 7.22
N GLU A 129 10.26 -6.80 8.47
CA GLU A 129 9.53 -7.37 9.60
C GLU A 129 8.19 -6.67 9.84
N PRO A 130 7.15 -7.41 10.26
CA PRO A 130 5.89 -6.82 10.70
C PRO A 130 6.08 -5.94 11.93
N TYR A 131 5.27 -4.88 12.04
CA TYR A 131 5.26 -4.00 13.21
C TYR A 131 3.83 -3.65 13.62
N GLU A 132 3.68 -3.16 14.84
CA GLU A 132 2.40 -2.76 15.40
C GLU A 132 2.23 -1.24 15.36
N LEU A 133 1.01 -0.78 15.09
CA LEU A 133 0.66 0.64 15.03
C LEU A 133 -0.57 0.91 15.90
N ASN A 134 -0.42 1.78 16.92
CA ASN A 134 -1.54 2.09 17.80
C ASN A 134 -2.57 2.96 17.10
N VAL A 135 -3.84 2.75 17.43
CA VAL A 135 -4.95 3.53 16.88
C VAL A 135 -4.81 5.04 17.17
N SER A 136 -4.16 5.41 18.27
CA SER A 136 -3.86 6.80 18.61
C SER A 136 -2.92 7.50 17.63
N GLU A 137 -2.09 6.72 16.91
CA GLU A 137 -1.12 7.22 15.94
C GLU A 137 -1.72 7.34 14.54
N ILE A 138 -2.95 6.87 14.33
CA ILE A 138 -3.63 6.83 13.04
C ILE A 138 -4.51 8.07 12.86
N ARG A 139 -4.33 8.76 11.74
CA ARG A 139 -5.17 9.89 11.30
C ARG A 139 -6.28 9.44 10.35
N GLU A 140 -5.91 8.72 9.31
CA GLU A 140 -6.83 8.26 8.28
C GLU A 140 -6.47 6.84 7.83
N VAL A 141 -7.47 6.11 7.37
CA VAL A 141 -7.31 4.77 6.79
C VAL A 141 -8.04 4.72 5.47
N TRP A 142 -7.34 4.23 4.45
CA TRP A 142 -7.85 4.12 3.09
C TRP A 142 -7.66 2.68 2.62
N LYS A 143 -8.74 2.01 2.23
CA LYS A 143 -8.70 0.65 1.70
C LYS A 143 -8.13 0.69 0.28
N PHE A 144 -7.11 -0.13 0.02
CA PHE A 144 -6.53 -0.24 -1.32
C PHE A 144 -7.59 -0.62 -2.38
N VAL A 145 -7.50 0.04 -3.53
CA VAL A 145 -8.36 -0.22 -4.69
C VAL A 145 -7.52 -0.58 -5.92
N HIS A 146 -6.60 0.30 -6.32
CA HIS A 146 -5.72 0.12 -7.48
C HIS A 146 -4.37 0.80 -7.23
N TYR A 147 -3.36 0.46 -8.03
CA TYR A 147 -2.15 1.24 -8.17
C TYR A 147 -1.86 1.53 -9.64
N ILE A 148 -1.14 2.61 -9.90
CA ILE A 148 -0.66 3.03 -11.22
C ILE A 148 0.86 3.08 -11.11
N SER A 149 1.54 2.30 -11.95
CA SER A 149 2.99 2.29 -12.05
C SER A 149 3.40 2.79 -13.44
N PRO A 150 4.38 3.70 -13.54
CA PRO A 150 5.02 4.01 -14.81
C PRO A 150 6.02 2.93 -15.25
N GLU A 151 6.43 2.04 -14.33
CA GLU A 151 7.37 0.96 -14.60
C GLU A 151 6.66 -0.20 -15.32
N LEU A 152 7.23 -0.59 -16.45
CA LEU A 152 6.81 -1.80 -17.16
C LEU A 152 7.35 -3.02 -16.41
N PRO A 153 6.51 -4.00 -16.06
CA PRO A 153 6.97 -5.18 -15.34
C PRO A 153 7.93 -5.99 -16.21
N ASP A 154 8.97 -6.54 -15.58
CA ASP A 154 9.87 -7.46 -16.24
C ASP A 154 9.14 -8.73 -16.72
N PRO A 155 9.58 -9.35 -17.83
CA PRO A 155 9.04 -10.63 -18.27
C PRO A 155 9.22 -11.66 -17.15
N MET A 156 8.11 -12.12 -16.54
CA MET A 156 8.18 -13.24 -15.61
C MET A 156 8.60 -14.48 -16.39
N LEU A 157 9.79 -15.03 -16.08
CA LEU A 157 10.14 -16.37 -16.51
C LEU A 157 9.08 -17.35 -15.96
N PRO A 158 8.51 -18.23 -16.80
CA PRO A 158 7.52 -19.19 -16.35
C PRO A 158 8.05 -19.99 -15.16
N ARG A 159 7.28 -20.07 -14.06
CA ARG A 159 7.68 -20.77 -12.82
C ARG A 159 8.13 -22.22 -13.06
N ASN A 160 7.65 -22.84 -14.13
CA ASN A 160 8.01 -24.18 -14.56
C ASN A 160 9.47 -24.28 -15.01
N GLU A 161 10.02 -23.24 -15.64
CA GLU A 161 11.43 -23.22 -16.09
C GLU A 161 12.37 -23.14 -14.90
N LEU A 162 12.05 -22.34 -13.87
CA LEU A 162 12.81 -22.28 -12.63
C LEU A 162 12.84 -23.64 -11.90
N GLN A 163 11.70 -24.36 -11.86
CA GLN A 163 11.66 -25.68 -11.26
C GLN A 163 12.48 -26.71 -12.04
N SER A 164 12.43 -26.68 -13.38
CA SER A 164 13.26 -27.57 -14.20
C SER A 164 14.73 -27.26 -14.05
N THR A 165 15.14 -25.99 -14.06
CA THR A 165 16.53 -25.57 -13.86
C THR A 165 17.03 -25.99 -12.49
N VAL A 166 16.26 -25.80 -11.42
CA VAL A 166 16.66 -26.24 -10.07
C VAL A 166 16.77 -27.76 -9.97
N ALA A 167 15.83 -28.50 -10.58
CA ALA A 167 15.89 -29.96 -10.62
C ALA A 167 17.11 -30.47 -11.42
N GLU A 168 17.48 -29.78 -12.50
CA GLU A 168 18.63 -30.09 -13.33
C GLU A 168 19.95 -29.80 -12.60
N MET A 169 20.07 -28.64 -11.94
CA MET A 169 21.20 -28.33 -11.06
C MET A 169 21.37 -29.37 -9.95
N LYS A 170 20.27 -29.84 -9.35
CA LYS A 170 20.33 -30.89 -8.32
C LYS A 170 20.87 -32.21 -8.89
N ARG A 171 20.44 -32.59 -10.10
CA ARG A 171 20.96 -33.79 -10.78
C ARG A 171 22.44 -33.65 -11.10
N ASP A 172 22.89 -32.49 -11.53
CA ASP A 172 24.30 -32.26 -11.86
C ASP A 172 25.18 -32.25 -10.61
N LEU A 173 24.71 -31.68 -9.50
CA LEU A 173 25.37 -31.79 -8.20
C LEU A 173 25.48 -33.25 -7.73
N ASP A 174 24.44 -34.06 -7.91
CA ASP A 174 24.47 -35.49 -7.57
C ASP A 174 25.49 -36.25 -8.43
N LYS A 175 25.61 -35.92 -9.72
CA LYS A 175 26.64 -36.50 -10.60
C LYS A 175 28.05 -36.14 -10.15
N ILE A 176 28.29 -34.86 -9.84
CA ILE A 176 29.59 -34.37 -9.36
C ILE A 176 29.96 -35.06 -8.03
N LYS A 177 29.01 -35.20 -7.11
CA LYS A 177 29.23 -35.87 -5.82
C LYS A 177 29.59 -37.34 -5.97
N ARG A 178 29.00 -38.04 -6.94
CA ARG A 178 29.34 -39.44 -7.26
C ARG A 178 30.74 -39.56 -7.86
N GLN A 179 31.11 -38.65 -8.76
CA GLN A 179 32.45 -38.64 -9.36
C GLN A 179 33.55 -38.34 -8.33
N LEU A 180 33.31 -37.41 -7.41
CA LEU A 180 34.23 -37.10 -6.30
C LEU A 180 34.29 -38.21 -5.25
N GLY A 181 33.20 -38.97 -5.06
CA GLY A 181 33.14 -40.09 -4.11
C GLY A 181 33.79 -41.39 -4.59
N SER A 182 33.97 -41.57 -5.90
CA SER A 182 34.64 -42.75 -6.50
C SER A 182 36.17 -42.62 -6.63
N GLY A 183 36.77 -41.54 -6.12
CA GLY A 183 38.21 -41.30 -6.14
C GLY A 183 38.96 -41.66 -4.85
N ARG A 184 38.42 -42.54 -3.99
CA ARG A 184 39.08 -43.08 -2.80
C ARG A 184 39.16 -44.59 -2.85
#